data_AF-A0A4Y2TWB0-F1
#
_entry.id   AF-A0A4Y2TWB0-F1
#
_cell.length_a   1.000
_cell.length_b   1.000
_cell.length_c   1.000
_cell.angle_alpha   90.00
_cell.angle_beta   90.00
_cell.angle_gamma   90.00
#
_symmetry.space_group_name_H-M   'P 1'
#
loop_
_entity.id
_entity.type
_entity.pdbx_description
1 polymer ?
#
loop_
_entity_poly.entity_id
_entity_poly.type
_entity_poly.pdbx_seq_one_letter_code
_entity_poly.pdbx_strand_id
1 'polypeptide(L)'
;DSSLYIHFELLQSQEMKITIVLLLAVLAITVAQANYCPQKPNTVCIVAQNKCCKDSDCGNGQFCCSENCGNICHSPVTKQTNGRRVRQDPGCKIYEP
;
A
#
# COMPACT_ATOMS: atom_id res chain seq x y z
N ASP A 1 23.72 52.02 3.78
CA ASP A 1 22.46 51.47 3.23
C ASP A 1 21.91 50.30 4.05
N SER A 2 21.13 50.58 5.10
CA SER A 2 20.48 49.55 5.92
C SER A 2 19.41 48.76 5.16
N SER A 3 18.82 49.35 4.12
CA SER A 3 17.80 48.73 3.27
C SER A 3 18.34 47.53 2.48
N LEU A 4 19.58 47.61 1.98
CA LEU A 4 20.22 46.53 1.21
C LEU A 4 20.58 45.33 2.11
N TYR A 5 20.95 45.60 3.35
CA TYR A 5 21.27 44.56 4.35
C TYR A 5 20.01 43.79 4.77
N ILE A 6 18.90 44.50 5.02
CA ILE A 6 17.61 43.87 5.32
C ILE A 6 17.10 43.05 4.12
N HIS A 7 17.29 43.54 2.90
CA HIS A 7 16.91 42.80 1.69
C HIS A 7 17.76 41.53 1.51
N PHE A 8 19.05 41.57 1.86
CA PHE A 8 19.95 40.42 1.85
C PHE A 8 19.60 39.39 2.94
N GLU A 9 19.28 39.82 4.17
CA GLU A 9 18.83 38.92 5.24
C GLU A 9 17.45 38.30 4.96
N LEU A 10 16.53 39.07 4.36
CA LEU A 10 15.24 38.55 3.88
C LEU A 10 15.45 37.50 2.78
N LEU A 11 16.36 37.74 1.82
CA LEU A 11 16.70 36.76 0.79
C LEU A 11 17.31 35.49 1.40
N GLN A 12 18.27 35.59 2.32
CA GLN A 12 18.83 34.43 3.04
C GLN A 12 17.77 33.67 3.87
N SER A 13 16.82 34.37 4.48
CA SER A 13 15.70 33.76 5.22
C SER A 13 14.72 33.02 4.31
N GLN A 14 14.44 33.57 3.13
CA GLN A 14 13.56 32.95 2.14
C GLN A 14 14.18 31.69 1.52
N GLU A 15 15.47 31.70 1.20
CA GLU A 15 16.21 30.53 0.69
C GLU A 15 16.16 29.34 1.67
N MET A 16 16.37 29.61 2.97
CA MET A 16 16.32 28.58 4.02
C MET A 16 14.90 28.01 4.19
N LYS A 17 13.86 28.87 4.15
CA LYS A 17 12.45 28.46 4.22
C LYS A 17 12.04 27.62 3.01
N ILE A 18 12.45 28.03 1.81
CA ILE A 18 12.19 27.28 0.56
C ILE A 18 12.84 25.91 0.65
N THR A 19 14.09 25.83 1.11
CA THR A 19 14.79 24.54 1.26
C THR A 19 14.10 23.64 2.27
N ILE A 20 13.65 24.16 3.41
CA ILE A 20 12.88 23.38 4.41
C ILE A 20 11.56 22.88 3.81
N VAL A 21 10.81 23.74 3.12
CA VAL A 21 9.54 23.35 2.47
C VAL A 21 9.77 22.29 1.40
N LEU A 22 10.84 22.41 0.59
CA LEU A 22 11.22 21.40 -0.40
C LEU A 22 11.62 20.08 0.26
N LEU A 23 12.40 20.10 1.33
CA LEU A 23 12.77 18.89 2.09
C LEU A 23 11.55 18.20 2.70
N LEU A 24 10.61 18.97 3.27
CA LEU A 24 9.34 18.45 3.80
C LEU A 24 8.45 17.87 2.69
N ALA A 25 8.40 18.51 1.52
CA ALA A 25 7.67 17.99 0.36
C ALA A 25 8.30 16.69 -0.15
N VAL A 26 9.63 16.60 -0.25
CA VAL A 26 10.35 15.38 -0.64
C VAL A 26 10.10 14.25 0.37
N LEU A 27 10.13 14.54 1.68
CA LEU A 27 9.80 13.57 2.73
C LEU A 27 8.35 13.08 2.65
N ALA A 28 7.40 13.94 2.26
CA ALA A 28 6.01 13.53 2.06
C ALA A 28 5.83 12.61 0.84
N ILE A 29 6.66 12.75 -0.19
CA ILE A 29 6.57 11.97 -1.44
C ILE A 29 7.14 10.55 -1.27
N THR A 30 8.10 10.32 -0.37
CA THR A 30 8.82 9.02 -0.26
C THR A 30 8.02 7.88 0.39
N VAL A 31 6.79 8.11 0.87
CA VAL A 31 6.06 7.14 1.72
C VAL A 31 5.02 6.28 0.96
N ALA A 32 4.86 6.47 -0.35
CA ALA A 32 3.89 5.69 -1.13
C ALA A 32 4.41 4.30 -1.55
N GLN A 33 4.52 3.36 -0.62
CA GLN A 33 4.73 1.94 -0.95
C GLN A 33 3.38 1.26 -1.19
N ALA A 34 3.11 0.87 -2.43
CA ALA A 34 1.91 0.10 -2.78
C ALA A 34 2.11 -1.39 -2.49
N ASN A 35 1.13 -1.99 -1.83
CA ASN A 35 1.12 -3.40 -1.46
C ASN A 35 0.12 -4.17 -2.33
N TYR A 36 0.56 -5.31 -2.87
CA TYR A 36 -0.22 -6.15 -3.79
C TYR A 36 -0.39 -7.55 -3.21
N CYS A 37 -1.44 -8.27 -3.65
CA CYS A 37 -1.48 -9.72 -3.48
C CYS A 37 -0.37 -10.37 -4.31
N PRO A 38 0.16 -11.55 -3.92
CA PRO A 38 1.12 -12.27 -4.73
C PRO A 38 0.51 -12.74 -6.06
N GLN A 39 1.37 -13.15 -6.99
CA GLN A 39 0.92 -13.72 -8.25
C GLN A 39 0.31 -15.11 -8.01
N LYS A 40 -0.83 -15.34 -8.65
CA LYS A 40 -1.58 -16.59 -8.60
C LYS A 40 -0.75 -17.76 -9.16
N PRO A 41 -0.65 -18.91 -8.47
CA PRO A 41 -0.03 -20.11 -9.01
C PRO A 41 -0.89 -20.72 -10.11
N ASN A 42 -0.26 -21.31 -11.13
CA ASN A 42 -0.97 -21.96 -12.23
C ASN A 42 -1.43 -23.38 -11.85
N THR A 43 -2.41 -23.45 -10.94
CA THR A 43 -2.96 -24.71 -10.41
C THR A 43 -4.39 -24.89 -10.91
N VAL A 44 -4.70 -26.09 -11.40
CA VAL A 44 -6.07 -26.48 -11.78
C VAL A 44 -6.86 -26.80 -10.50
N CYS A 45 -8.05 -26.23 -10.41
CA CYS A 45 -8.93 -26.46 -9.27
C CYS A 45 -10.11 -27.36 -9.59
N ILE A 46 -10.37 -28.33 -8.73
CA ILE A 46 -11.57 -29.18 -8.81
C ILE A 46 -12.64 -28.70 -7.83
N VAL A 47 -12.25 -28.27 -6.63
CA VAL A 47 -13.14 -27.76 -5.58
C VAL A 47 -12.53 -26.50 -4.96
N ALA A 48 -13.26 -25.39 -5.00
CA ALA A 48 -12.84 -24.15 -4.38
C ALA A 48 -13.29 -24.08 -2.91
N GLN A 49 -12.37 -23.71 -2.02
CA GLN A 49 -12.62 -23.52 -0.59
C GLN A 49 -12.01 -22.21 -0.12
N ASN A 50 -12.84 -21.28 0.33
CA ASN A 50 -12.34 -20.02 0.87
C ASN A 50 -11.85 -20.24 2.30
N LYS A 51 -10.65 -19.75 2.59
CA LYS A 51 -10.09 -19.64 3.95
C LYS A 51 -10.28 -18.25 4.54
N CYS A 52 -10.67 -17.27 3.71
CA CYS A 52 -11.02 -15.91 4.11
C CYS A 52 -12.04 -15.31 3.13
N CYS A 53 -12.74 -14.25 3.55
CA CYS A 53 -13.69 -13.48 2.73
C CYS A 53 -13.42 -11.97 2.74
N LYS A 54 -12.58 -11.52 3.66
CA LYS A 54 -12.10 -10.13 3.81
C LYS A 54 -10.78 -10.16 4.56
N ASP A 55 -10.03 -9.08 4.52
CA ASP A 55 -8.70 -9.05 5.14
C ASP A 55 -8.73 -9.14 6.66
N SER A 56 -9.83 -8.75 7.29
CA SER A 56 -10.01 -8.90 8.74
C SER A 56 -10.24 -10.35 9.18
N ASP A 57 -10.47 -11.27 8.24
CA ASP A 57 -10.42 -12.71 8.54
C ASP A 57 -8.97 -13.21 8.59
N CYS A 58 -8.02 -12.42 8.09
CA CYS A 58 -6.59 -12.71 8.12
C CYS A 58 -5.90 -12.01 9.30
N GLY A 59 -4.90 -12.66 9.88
CA GLY A 59 -4.06 -12.07 10.94
C GLY A 59 -2.94 -11.20 10.39
N ASN A 60 -2.27 -10.45 11.27
CA ASN A 60 -0.95 -9.85 11.01
C ASN A 60 -0.86 -8.94 9.77
N GLY A 61 -1.91 -8.20 9.45
CA GLY A 61 -1.92 -7.27 8.30
C GLY A 61 -1.87 -7.96 6.93
N GLN A 62 -2.16 -9.26 6.89
CA GLN A 62 -2.28 -10.01 5.65
C GLN A 62 -3.54 -9.61 4.88
N PHE A 63 -3.53 -9.85 3.58
CA PHE A 63 -4.66 -9.63 2.69
C PHE A 63 -5.34 -10.94 2.34
N CYS A 64 -6.66 -10.89 2.25
CA CYS A 64 -7.41 -11.97 1.67
C CYS A 64 -7.31 -11.87 0.14
N CYS A 65 -6.61 -12.81 -0.48
CA CYS A 65 -6.32 -12.81 -1.91
C CYS A 65 -7.10 -13.91 -2.64
N SER A 66 -7.56 -13.62 -3.85
CA SER A 66 -8.31 -14.56 -4.70
C SER A 66 -7.34 -15.50 -5.42
N GLU A 67 -7.43 -16.78 -5.07
CA GLU A 67 -6.63 -17.88 -5.64
C GLU A 67 -7.48 -18.75 -6.59
N ASN A 68 -6.88 -19.80 -7.17
CA ASN A 68 -7.58 -20.64 -8.17
C ASN A 68 -8.57 -21.57 -7.49
N CYS A 69 -8.32 -21.89 -6.22
CA CYS A 69 -9.13 -22.77 -5.40
C CYS A 69 -9.80 -22.07 -4.21
N GLY A 70 -10.26 -20.85 -4.42
CA GLY A 70 -10.87 -20.03 -3.38
C GLY A 70 -9.92 -18.96 -2.89
N ASN A 71 -10.23 -18.38 -1.73
CA ASN A 71 -9.48 -17.25 -1.17
C ASN A 71 -8.52 -17.69 -0.07
N ILE A 72 -7.31 -17.12 -0.06
CA ILE A 72 -6.25 -17.45 0.89
C ILE A 72 -5.61 -16.16 1.44
N CYS A 73 -5.27 -16.17 2.72
CA CYS A 73 -4.53 -15.09 3.36
C CYS A 73 -3.08 -15.08 2.90
N HIS A 74 -2.63 -13.95 2.36
CA HIS A 74 -1.24 -13.74 1.95
C HIS A 74 -0.67 -12.47 2.55
N SER A 75 0.62 -12.53 2.88
CA SER A 75 1.37 -11.31 3.17
C SER A 75 1.48 -10.45 1.92
N PRO A 76 1.33 -9.12 2.03
CA PRO A 76 1.47 -8.23 0.89
C PRO A 76 2.87 -8.28 0.29
N VAL A 77 2.95 -8.13 -1.04
CA VAL A 77 4.21 -7.95 -1.76
C VAL A 77 4.32 -6.53 -2.28
N THR A 78 5.54 -5.98 -2.28
CA THR A 78 5.82 -4.63 -2.80
C THR A 78 5.99 -4.61 -4.32
N LYS A 79 6.28 -5.78 -4.92
CA LYS A 79 6.33 -5.93 -6.38
C LYS A 79 4.91 -5.99 -6.93
N GLN A 80 4.63 -5.17 -7.94
CA GLN A 80 3.36 -5.21 -8.65
C GLN A 80 3.11 -6.59 -9.27
N THR A 81 1.91 -7.12 -9.04
CA THR A 81 1.43 -8.38 -9.63
C THR A 81 0.02 -8.19 -10.19
N ASN A 82 -0.52 -9.23 -10.82
CA ASN A 82 -1.93 -9.33 -11.21
C ASN A 82 -2.82 -10.02 -10.16
N GLY A 83 -2.27 -10.32 -8.97
CA GLY A 83 -3.03 -10.88 -7.85
C GLY A 83 -4.14 -9.93 -7.41
N ARG A 84 -5.30 -10.48 -7.03
CA ARG A 84 -6.47 -9.68 -6.65
C ARG A 84 -6.80 -9.86 -5.18
N ARG A 85 -6.88 -8.75 -4.47
CA ARG A 85 -7.46 -8.70 -3.12
C ARG A 85 -8.97 -8.90 -3.22
N VAL A 86 -9.51 -9.75 -2.34
CA VAL A 86 -10.93 -10.04 -2.27
C VAL A 86 -11.65 -8.78 -1.81
N ARG A 87 -12.70 -8.41 -2.54
CA ARG A 87 -13.64 -7.38 -2.08
C ARG A 87 -14.73 -8.08 -1.29
N GLN A 88 -15.20 -7.42 -0.24
CA GLN A 88 -16.19 -7.96 0.68
C GLN A 88 -17.45 -8.38 -0.11
N ASP A 89 -17.69 -9.70 -0.18
CA ASP A 89 -18.81 -10.31 -0.90
C ASP A 89 -19.74 -10.99 0.14
N PRO A 90 -21.03 -10.58 0.22
CA PRO A 90 -22.01 -11.21 1.12
C PRO A 90 -22.21 -12.71 0.88
N GLY A 91 -21.94 -13.20 -0.33
CA GLY A 91 -22.04 -14.61 -0.70
C GLY A 91 -20.82 -15.44 -0.30
N CYS A 92 -19.72 -14.81 0.11
CA CYS A 92 -18.51 -15.52 0.50
C CYS A 92 -18.70 -16.23 1.85
N LYS A 93 -18.39 -17.52 1.88
CA LYS A 93 -18.39 -18.35 3.10
C LYS A 93 -17.02 -18.99 3.27
N ILE A 94 -16.51 -18.96 4.50
CA ILE A 94 -15.28 -19.66 4.89
C ILE A 94 -15.63 -21.14 5.05
N TYR A 95 -14.81 -22.02 4.46
CA TYR A 95 -14.96 -23.46 4.61
C TYR A 95 -14.14 -23.95 5.81
N GLU A 96 -14.84 -24.39 6.86
CA GLU A 96 -14.28 -25.16 7.96
C GLU A 96 -14.43 -26.66 7.65
N PRO A 97 -13.32 -27.43 7.69
CA PRO A 97 -13.33 -28.87 7.43
C PRO A 97 -13.97 -29.68 8.57
#